data_AF-A0A7R9F9J9-F1
#
_entry.id   AF-A0A7R9F9J9-F1
#
_cell.length_a   1.000
_cell.length_b   1.000
_cell.length_c   1.000
_cell.angle_alpha   90.00
_cell.angle_beta   90.00
_cell.angle_gamma   90.00
#
_symmetry.space_group_name_H-M   'P 1'
#
loop_
_entity.id
_entity.type
_entity.pdbx_description
1 polymer ?
#
loop_
_entity_poly.entity_id
_entity_poly.type
_entity_poly.pdbx_seq_one_letter_code
_entity_poly.pdbx_strand_id
1 'polypeptide(L)'
;IECVIVANDATVKGGSYYPITVKKHLRAQEIGLQNNLPCIYLVDSGGANLPYQADVFPDRDHFGRIFYNQANMSALGIAQIAVVLGSCTAGGAYVPAMADQSVIVGKQGTIFLAGPPLVKAATGEEVTAEELGGADLHCSKSGVTDHYAVDDNHALYLSRRVVKNLNKRKDPSVTIRNVDPPLHSLHDLYGIVGGNIKRSFDVREHSPFRSSRMPMKDEERLGRPSTSTNPEIVDRVRQLVREDRQMTIKDVSDIMTVSYGSVQTILTSVFNMHGIAWSLQLQISQVIARIVDGSRFDEFKIQYGDTLVTGFARLYGYPVGVIGNNGVLFAESAL
;
A
#
# COMPACT_ATOMS: atom_id res chain seq x y z
N ILE A 1 11.13 -8.46 15.22
CA ILE A 1 9.91 -9.09 14.67
C ILE A 1 9.02 -8.00 14.10
N GLU A 2 8.23 -8.29 13.07
CA GLU A 2 7.19 -7.35 12.60
C GLU A 2 5.92 -7.52 13.44
N CYS A 3 5.18 -6.44 13.65
CA CYS A 3 3.93 -6.42 14.41
C CYS A 3 2.86 -5.66 13.62
N VAL A 4 1.60 -6.00 13.84
CA VAL A 4 0.47 -5.13 13.49
C VAL A 4 0.23 -4.16 14.65
N ILE A 5 0.11 -2.87 14.34
CA ILE A 5 -0.22 -1.84 15.31
C ILE A 5 -1.57 -1.24 14.92
N VAL A 6 -2.52 -1.22 15.85
CA VAL A 6 -3.82 -0.58 15.70
C VAL A 6 -3.90 0.50 16.77
N ALA A 7 -3.98 1.76 16.35
CA ALA A 7 -4.09 2.89 17.27
C ALA A 7 -5.39 3.64 17.01
N ASN A 8 -6.16 3.87 18.08
CA ASN A 8 -7.28 4.79 18.02
C ASN A 8 -6.77 6.24 17.98
N ASP A 9 -7.41 7.07 17.18
CA ASP A 9 -7.12 8.51 17.14
C ASP A 9 -8.20 9.26 17.92
N ALA A 10 -7.91 9.58 19.18
CA ALA A 10 -8.83 10.29 20.05
C ALA A 10 -9.16 11.71 19.57
N THR A 11 -8.33 12.32 18.71
CA THR A 11 -8.60 13.64 18.15
C THR A 11 -9.74 13.61 17.12
N VAL A 12 -9.96 12.44 16.49
CA VAL A 12 -11.05 12.22 15.53
C VAL A 12 -12.28 11.71 16.27
N LYS A 13 -13.18 12.63 16.65
CA LYS A 13 -14.46 12.32 17.29
C LYS A 13 -14.30 11.45 18.56
N GLY A 14 -13.27 11.73 19.37
CA GLY A 14 -13.00 10.98 20.61
C GLY A 14 -12.58 9.52 20.35
N GLY A 15 -12.06 9.21 19.16
CA GLY A 15 -11.67 7.84 18.80
C GLY A 15 -12.85 6.89 18.61
N SER A 16 -14.07 7.43 18.41
CA SER A 16 -15.28 6.61 18.31
C SER A 16 -15.28 5.68 17.09
N TYR A 17 -15.86 4.49 17.26
CA TYR A 17 -15.96 3.50 16.20
C TYR A 17 -17.14 3.78 15.28
N TYR A 18 -16.82 4.26 14.08
CA TYR A 18 -17.72 4.25 12.93
C TYR A 18 -17.68 2.87 12.23
N PRO A 19 -18.64 2.56 11.34
CA PRO A 19 -18.64 1.29 10.60
C PRO A 19 -17.30 1.00 9.90
N ILE A 20 -16.70 2.03 9.27
CA ILE A 20 -15.40 1.91 8.60
C ILE A 20 -14.25 1.71 9.59
N THR A 21 -14.35 2.25 10.81
CA THR A 21 -13.35 2.04 11.88
C THR A 21 -13.32 0.58 12.29
N VAL A 22 -14.48 -0.04 12.46
CA VAL A 22 -14.60 -1.49 12.74
C VAL A 22 -13.96 -2.28 11.61
N LYS A 23 -14.36 -2.04 10.36
CA LYS A 23 -13.80 -2.72 9.19
C LYS A 23 -12.28 -2.60 9.09
N LYS A 24 -11.74 -1.41 9.36
CA LYS A 24 -10.28 -1.18 9.34
C LYS A 24 -9.57 -1.94 10.45
N HIS A 25 -10.13 -1.97 11.66
CA HIS A 25 -9.59 -2.76 12.77
C HIS A 25 -9.57 -4.26 12.43
N LEU A 26 -10.70 -4.79 11.95
CA LEU A 26 -10.80 -6.21 11.57
C LEU A 26 -9.84 -6.56 10.44
N ARG A 27 -9.67 -5.69 9.44
CA ARG A 27 -8.69 -5.91 8.37
C ARG A 27 -7.25 -5.97 8.89
N ALA A 28 -6.91 -5.17 9.90
CA ALA A 28 -5.59 -5.22 10.52
C ALA A 28 -5.37 -6.57 11.24
N GLN A 29 -6.37 -7.07 11.97
CA GLN A 29 -6.31 -8.40 12.60
C GLN A 29 -6.23 -9.52 11.57
N GLU A 30 -6.96 -9.42 10.46
CA GLU A 30 -6.89 -10.40 9.37
C GLU A 30 -5.47 -10.49 8.79
N ILE A 31 -4.81 -9.35 8.55
CA ILE A 31 -3.41 -9.31 8.12
C ILE A 31 -2.51 -9.93 9.19
N GLY A 32 -2.75 -9.62 10.46
CA GLY A 32 -2.01 -10.18 11.59
C GLY A 32 -2.12 -11.70 11.67
N LEU A 33 -3.32 -12.23 11.48
CA LEU A 33 -3.61 -13.67 11.45
C LEU A 33 -2.92 -14.35 10.26
N GLN A 34 -3.13 -13.84 9.04
CA GLN A 34 -2.60 -14.44 7.81
C GLN A 34 -1.06 -14.47 7.76
N ASN A 35 -0.40 -13.51 8.43
CA ASN A 35 1.05 -13.36 8.41
C ASN A 35 1.72 -13.74 9.74
N ASN A 36 0.97 -14.31 10.69
CA ASN A 36 1.45 -14.67 12.02
C ASN A 36 2.19 -13.50 12.72
N LEU A 37 1.58 -12.31 12.74
CA LEU A 37 2.16 -11.10 13.32
C LEU A 37 1.51 -10.79 14.67
N PRO A 38 2.29 -10.59 15.75
CA PRO A 38 1.77 -10.08 17.01
C PRO A 38 0.99 -8.77 16.81
N CYS A 39 -0.07 -8.58 17.59
CA CYS A 39 -0.92 -7.41 17.52
C CYS A 39 -0.71 -6.51 18.75
N ILE A 40 -0.54 -5.22 18.51
CA ILE A 40 -0.44 -4.19 19.54
C ILE A 40 -1.59 -3.20 19.34
N TYR A 41 -2.45 -3.08 20.35
CA TYR A 41 -3.60 -2.20 20.37
C TYR A 41 -3.30 -0.99 21.25
N LEU A 42 -3.14 0.19 20.65
CA LEU A 42 -3.05 1.46 21.37
C LEU A 42 -4.48 1.99 21.53
N VAL A 43 -5.06 1.76 22.70
CA VAL A 43 -6.48 1.96 22.98
C VAL A 43 -6.70 3.34 23.57
N ASP A 44 -7.49 4.14 22.85
CA ASP A 44 -8.00 5.44 23.30
C ASP A 44 -9.28 5.77 22.53
N SER A 45 -10.41 5.23 23.00
CA SER A 45 -11.69 5.29 22.30
C SER A 45 -12.85 5.48 23.26
N GLY A 46 -13.65 6.53 22.99
CA GLY A 46 -14.89 6.81 23.70
C GLY A 46 -16.06 5.84 23.41
N GLY A 47 -15.86 4.79 22.60
CA GLY A 47 -16.87 3.76 22.31
C GLY A 47 -17.41 3.79 20.88
N ALA A 48 -18.63 3.29 20.68
CA ALA A 48 -19.26 3.18 19.37
C ALA A 48 -19.97 4.47 18.93
N ASN A 49 -20.02 4.72 17.62
CA ASN A 49 -20.85 5.78 17.07
C ASN A 49 -22.33 5.36 17.09
N LEU A 50 -23.08 5.85 18.09
CA LEU A 50 -24.45 5.41 18.36
C LEU A 50 -25.44 5.62 17.20
N PRO A 51 -25.41 6.74 16.43
CA PRO A 51 -26.28 6.90 15.27
C PRO A 51 -26.17 5.79 14.22
N TYR A 52 -24.97 5.18 14.09
CA TYR A 52 -24.70 4.08 13.15
C TYR A 52 -24.53 2.73 13.85
N GLN A 53 -25.10 2.54 15.05
CA GLN A 53 -24.90 1.33 15.85
C GLN A 53 -25.25 0.03 15.11
N ALA A 54 -26.24 0.05 14.22
CA ALA A 54 -26.69 -1.13 13.48
C ALA A 54 -25.62 -1.66 12.52
N ASP A 55 -24.74 -0.78 12.04
CA ASP A 55 -23.61 -1.09 11.15
C ASP A 55 -22.28 -1.23 11.93
N VAL A 56 -22.34 -1.19 13.26
CA VAL A 56 -21.17 -1.26 14.15
C VAL A 56 -21.24 -2.45 15.09
N PHE A 57 -22.42 -2.86 15.56
CA PHE A 57 -22.58 -3.80 16.68
C PHE A 57 -23.00 -5.23 16.30
N PRO A 58 -24.10 -5.47 15.55
CA PRO A 58 -24.80 -6.77 15.63
C PRO A 58 -24.26 -7.92 14.77
N ASP A 59 -23.61 -7.64 13.63
CA ASP A 59 -23.34 -8.67 12.61
C ASP A 59 -21.98 -9.38 12.80
N ARG A 60 -21.77 -10.47 12.06
CA ARG A 60 -20.56 -11.30 12.10
C ARG A 60 -19.26 -10.48 11.98
N ASP A 61 -19.24 -9.48 11.11
CA ASP A 61 -18.06 -8.67 10.83
C ASP A 61 -18.14 -7.27 11.50
N HIS A 62 -18.88 -7.19 12.60
CA HIS A 62 -19.02 -5.98 13.43
C HIS A 62 -18.12 -6.05 14.68
N PHE A 63 -18.31 -5.11 15.62
CA PHE A 63 -17.39 -4.84 16.73
C PHE A 63 -17.03 -6.09 17.56
N GLY A 64 -17.98 -7.00 17.79
CA GLY A 64 -17.74 -8.26 18.50
C GLY A 64 -16.71 -9.19 17.84
N ARG A 65 -16.49 -9.04 16.53
CA ARG A 65 -15.50 -9.82 15.79
C ARG A 65 -14.07 -9.51 16.21
N ILE A 66 -13.82 -8.32 16.76
CA ILE A 66 -12.50 -7.93 17.28
C ILE A 66 -12.06 -8.92 18.37
N PHE A 67 -12.95 -9.24 19.30
CA PHE A 67 -12.69 -10.12 20.43
C PHE A 67 -12.62 -11.59 20.02
N TYR A 68 -13.49 -12.00 19.10
CA TYR A 68 -13.41 -13.33 18.48
C TYR A 68 -12.04 -13.53 17.83
N ASN A 69 -11.54 -12.54 17.07
CA ASN A 69 -10.24 -12.63 16.44
C ASN A 69 -9.11 -12.63 17.49
N GLN A 70 -9.15 -11.76 18.50
CA GLN A 70 -8.14 -11.73 19.57
C GLN A 70 -7.99 -13.09 20.26
N ALA A 71 -9.11 -13.69 20.70
CA ALA A 71 -9.09 -14.99 21.37
C ALA A 71 -8.53 -16.10 20.48
N ASN A 72 -8.97 -16.18 19.21
CA ASN A 72 -8.46 -17.20 18.28
C ASN A 72 -7.00 -16.97 17.90
N MET A 73 -6.57 -15.72 17.72
CA MET A 73 -5.18 -15.38 17.42
C MET A 73 -4.26 -15.73 18.61
N SER A 74 -4.67 -15.40 19.84
CA SER A 74 -3.96 -15.81 21.07
C SER A 74 -3.86 -17.33 21.16
N ALA A 75 -4.94 -18.08 20.91
CA ALA A 75 -4.94 -19.55 20.90
C ALA A 75 -3.98 -20.16 19.85
N LEU A 76 -3.70 -19.45 18.75
CA LEU A 76 -2.72 -19.82 17.74
C LEU A 76 -1.28 -19.40 18.09
N GLY A 77 -1.04 -18.85 19.29
CA GLY A 77 0.25 -18.33 19.72
C GLY A 77 0.63 -16.99 19.09
N ILE A 78 -0.34 -16.25 18.54
CA ILE A 78 -0.14 -14.89 18.04
C ILE A 78 -0.42 -13.91 19.17
N ALA A 79 0.65 -13.37 19.76
CA ALA A 79 0.55 -12.51 20.93
C ALA A 79 -0.36 -11.29 20.70
N GLN A 80 -1.27 -11.06 21.65
CA GLN A 80 -2.19 -9.94 21.73
C GLN A 80 -1.75 -9.00 22.86
N ILE A 81 -1.40 -7.76 22.54
CA ILE A 81 -0.88 -6.79 23.50
C ILE A 81 -1.78 -5.54 23.46
N ALA A 82 -2.27 -5.10 24.62
CA ALA A 82 -3.07 -3.88 24.73
C ALA A 82 -2.35 -2.79 25.53
N VAL A 83 -2.53 -1.55 25.12
CA VAL A 83 -1.92 -0.37 25.74
C VAL A 83 -3.02 0.69 25.88
N VAL A 84 -3.56 0.83 27.08
CA VAL A 84 -4.66 1.75 27.37
C VAL A 84 -4.09 3.11 27.71
N LEU A 85 -4.19 4.02 26.73
CA LEU A 85 -3.67 5.38 26.79
C LEU A 85 -4.77 6.39 27.15
N GLY A 86 -6.03 5.98 27.15
CA GLY A 86 -7.14 6.87 27.51
C GLY A 86 -8.41 6.10 27.79
N SER A 87 -9.53 6.54 27.21
CA SER A 87 -10.83 5.95 27.50
C SER A 87 -10.97 4.57 26.86
N CYS A 88 -11.53 3.62 27.61
CA CYS A 88 -11.83 2.27 27.15
C CYS A 88 -13.16 1.78 27.75
N THR A 89 -14.27 2.08 27.08
CA THR A 89 -15.62 1.90 27.63
C THR A 89 -16.41 0.79 26.94
N ALA A 90 -17.35 0.19 27.69
CA ALA A 90 -18.32 -0.80 27.21
C ALA A 90 -17.65 -1.99 26.53
N GLY A 91 -18.08 -2.36 25.32
CA GLY A 91 -17.45 -3.45 24.58
C GLY A 91 -15.95 -3.22 24.37
N GLY A 92 -15.49 -1.98 24.28
CA GLY A 92 -14.08 -1.66 24.12
C GLY A 92 -13.20 -2.18 25.25
N ALA A 93 -13.75 -2.31 26.46
CA ALA A 93 -13.05 -2.84 27.63
C ALA A 93 -12.53 -4.28 27.45
N TYR A 94 -13.10 -5.05 26.51
CA TYR A 94 -12.59 -6.38 26.19
C TYR A 94 -11.27 -6.34 25.41
N VAL A 95 -10.91 -5.23 24.75
CA VAL A 95 -9.61 -5.13 24.06
C VAL A 95 -8.44 -5.35 25.04
N PRO A 96 -8.35 -4.63 26.18
CA PRO A 96 -7.34 -4.93 27.18
C PRO A 96 -7.63 -6.19 27.99
N ALA A 97 -8.89 -6.46 28.36
CA ALA A 97 -9.22 -7.60 29.22
C ALA A 97 -9.02 -8.98 28.55
N MET A 98 -8.99 -9.04 27.22
CA MET A 98 -8.74 -10.27 26.44
C MET A 98 -7.34 -10.29 25.79
N ALA A 99 -6.49 -9.30 26.07
CA ALA A 99 -5.10 -9.32 25.63
C ALA A 99 -4.28 -10.27 26.50
N ASP A 100 -3.21 -10.84 25.95
CA ASP A 100 -2.28 -11.71 26.70
C ASP A 100 -1.47 -10.89 27.71
N GLN A 101 -1.16 -9.64 27.34
CA GLN A 101 -0.60 -8.64 28.26
C GLN A 101 -1.17 -7.26 27.96
N SER A 102 -1.37 -6.50 29.03
CA SER A 102 -2.02 -5.20 28.99
C SER A 102 -1.27 -4.18 29.84
N VAL A 103 -1.14 -2.97 29.29
CA VAL A 103 -0.49 -1.82 29.94
C VAL A 103 -1.53 -0.73 30.08
N ILE A 104 -1.54 0.01 31.18
CA ILE A 104 -2.43 1.15 31.39
C ILE A 104 -1.67 2.35 31.96
N VAL A 105 -2.00 3.55 31.50
CA VAL A 105 -1.39 4.80 31.98
C VAL A 105 -2.12 5.30 33.23
N GLY A 106 -1.37 5.54 34.30
CA GLY A 106 -1.85 6.10 35.56
C GLY A 106 -2.54 7.45 35.41
N LYS A 107 -3.67 7.65 36.09
CA LYS A 107 -4.44 8.91 36.10
C LYS A 107 -4.85 9.41 34.71
N GLN A 108 -4.99 8.50 33.75
CA GLN A 108 -5.30 8.82 32.36
C GLN A 108 -6.09 7.69 31.69
N GLY A 109 -5.54 6.48 31.70
CA GLY A 109 -6.21 5.30 31.17
C GLY A 109 -7.35 4.86 32.07
N THR A 110 -8.51 4.56 31.47
CA THR A 110 -9.68 4.06 32.20
C THR A 110 -10.35 2.91 31.47
N ILE A 111 -10.76 1.86 32.19
CA ILE A 111 -11.43 0.67 31.63
C ILE A 111 -12.71 0.40 32.42
N PHE A 112 -13.86 0.26 31.74
CA PHE A 112 -15.10 -0.18 32.38
C PHE A 112 -16.13 -0.66 31.37
N LEU A 113 -16.95 -1.64 31.75
CA LEU A 113 -18.10 -2.09 30.94
C LEU A 113 -19.26 -1.07 30.93
N ALA A 114 -19.41 -0.32 32.02
CA ALA A 114 -20.40 0.74 32.15
C ALA A 114 -19.68 1.97 32.71
N GLY A 115 -19.64 3.05 31.94
CA GLY A 115 -19.00 4.29 32.41
C GLY A 115 -19.84 5.02 33.46
N PRO A 116 -19.26 6.05 34.11
CA PRO A 116 -19.93 6.80 35.17
C PRO A 116 -21.36 7.28 34.84
N PRO A 117 -21.67 7.79 33.62
CA PRO A 117 -23.04 8.19 33.30
C PRO A 117 -24.05 7.04 33.39
N LEU A 118 -23.64 5.81 33.03
CA LEU A 118 -24.51 4.64 33.06
C LEU A 118 -24.67 4.08 34.48
N VAL A 119 -23.59 4.11 35.28
CA VAL A 119 -23.64 3.75 36.71
C VAL A 119 -24.62 4.66 37.45
N LYS A 120 -24.50 5.97 37.26
CA LYS A 120 -25.42 6.96 37.84
C LYS A 120 -26.86 6.75 37.40
N ALA A 121 -27.09 6.51 36.11
CA ALA A 121 -28.44 6.28 35.57
C ALA A 121 -29.08 4.99 36.12
N ALA A 122 -28.29 3.94 36.35
CA ALA A 122 -28.79 2.65 36.82
C ALA A 122 -28.97 2.56 38.34
N THR A 123 -28.09 3.21 39.11
CA THR A 123 -27.99 3.01 40.57
C THR A 123 -28.16 4.29 41.39
N GLY A 124 -28.02 5.47 40.77
CA GLY A 124 -27.94 6.76 41.45
C GLY A 124 -26.56 7.08 42.03
N GLU A 125 -25.60 6.14 41.99
CA GLU A 125 -24.24 6.35 42.49
C GLU A 125 -23.46 7.34 41.61
N GLU A 126 -22.79 8.31 42.25
CA GLU A 126 -21.87 9.23 41.59
C GLU A 126 -20.43 8.78 41.86
N VAL A 127 -19.72 8.42 40.80
CA VAL A 127 -18.33 7.95 40.85
C VAL A 127 -17.55 8.55 39.70
N THR A 128 -16.27 8.86 39.90
CA THR A 128 -15.42 9.36 38.80
C THR A 128 -14.92 8.22 37.91
N ALA A 129 -14.44 8.54 36.70
CA ALA A 129 -13.87 7.54 35.80
C ALA A 129 -12.61 6.86 36.39
N GLU A 130 -11.78 7.61 37.11
CA GLU A 130 -10.58 7.10 37.76
C GLU A 130 -10.93 6.15 38.92
N GLU A 131 -11.91 6.50 39.74
CA GLU A 131 -12.36 5.63 40.84
C GLU A 131 -13.02 4.35 40.33
N LEU A 132 -13.78 4.46 39.24
CA LEU A 132 -14.53 3.35 38.66
C LEU A 132 -13.64 2.35 37.90
N GLY A 133 -12.59 2.84 37.25
CA GLY A 133 -11.83 2.05 36.27
C GLY A 133 -10.42 2.54 35.97
N GLY A 134 -9.79 3.30 36.86
CA GLY A 134 -8.44 3.82 36.67
C GLY A 134 -7.35 2.74 36.75
N ALA A 135 -6.13 3.14 36.41
CA ALA A 135 -4.96 2.27 36.44
C ALA A 135 -4.69 1.67 37.82
N ASP A 136 -4.86 2.46 38.90
CA ASP A 136 -4.64 1.99 40.26
C ASP A 136 -5.59 0.84 40.60
N LEU A 137 -6.86 0.94 40.20
CA LEU A 137 -7.84 -0.13 40.40
C LEU A 137 -7.46 -1.41 39.63
N HIS A 138 -7.08 -1.26 38.36
CA HIS A 138 -6.85 -2.41 37.49
C HIS A 138 -5.52 -3.12 37.72
N CYS A 139 -4.46 -2.39 38.06
CA CYS A 139 -3.17 -2.99 38.38
C CYS A 139 -3.05 -3.50 39.82
N SER A 140 -3.75 -2.91 40.79
CA SER A 140 -3.57 -3.27 42.21
C SER A 140 -4.68 -4.13 42.81
N LYS A 141 -5.90 -4.12 42.25
CA LYS A 141 -7.06 -4.81 42.84
C LYS A 141 -7.68 -5.85 41.92
N SER A 142 -8.11 -5.44 40.72
CA SER A 142 -8.89 -6.35 39.85
C SER A 142 -8.03 -7.28 38.99
N GLY A 143 -6.81 -6.87 38.64
CA GLY A 143 -5.93 -7.65 37.77
C GLY A 143 -6.34 -7.65 36.29
N VAL A 144 -7.22 -6.72 35.88
CA VAL A 144 -7.56 -6.54 34.45
C VAL A 144 -6.36 -6.04 33.66
N THR A 145 -5.43 -5.34 34.29
CA THR A 145 -4.22 -4.83 33.66
C THR A 145 -2.93 -5.27 34.33
N ASP A 146 -1.94 -5.66 33.54
CA ASP A 146 -0.71 -6.27 34.04
C ASP A 146 0.38 -5.25 34.41
N HIS A 147 0.47 -4.16 33.66
CA HIS A 147 1.56 -3.18 33.80
C HIS A 147 1.05 -1.76 34.01
N TYR A 148 1.55 -1.11 35.06
CA TYR A 148 1.27 0.29 35.36
C TYR A 148 2.30 1.21 34.70
N ALA A 149 1.86 2.09 33.80
CA ALA A 149 2.68 3.12 33.19
C ALA A 149 2.42 4.48 33.85
N VAL A 150 3.43 5.36 33.87
CA VAL A 150 3.30 6.70 34.49
C VAL A 150 2.94 7.79 33.47
N ASP A 151 3.19 7.52 32.20
CA ASP A 151 2.85 8.33 31.03
C ASP A 151 2.87 7.45 29.76
N ASP A 152 2.49 8.04 28.62
CA ASP A 152 2.44 7.35 27.33
C ASP A 152 3.82 6.81 26.88
N ASN A 153 4.90 7.57 27.13
CA ASN A 153 6.25 7.14 26.74
C ASN A 153 6.66 5.90 27.53
N HIS A 154 6.36 5.85 28.82
CA HIS A 154 6.57 4.70 29.67
C HIS A 154 5.70 3.52 29.20
N ALA A 155 4.45 3.74 28.83
CA ALA A 155 3.57 2.70 28.30
C ALA A 155 4.11 2.08 27.01
N LEU A 156 4.60 2.90 26.08
CA LEU A 156 5.25 2.44 24.85
C LEU A 156 6.57 1.71 25.14
N TYR A 157 7.35 2.16 26.11
CA TYR A 157 8.55 1.45 26.57
C TYR A 157 8.20 0.05 27.11
N LEU A 158 7.20 -0.06 27.99
CA LEU A 158 6.73 -1.34 28.53
C LEU A 158 6.22 -2.26 27.43
N SER A 159 5.46 -1.73 26.47
CA SER A 159 4.98 -2.48 25.31
C SER A 159 6.13 -3.08 24.49
N ARG A 160 7.21 -2.31 24.28
CA ARG A 160 8.44 -2.80 23.63
C ARG A 160 9.14 -3.88 24.45
N ARG A 161 9.09 -3.81 25.79
CA ARG A 161 9.60 -4.86 26.69
C ARG A 161 8.81 -6.15 26.53
N VAL A 162 7.47 -6.08 26.46
CA VAL A 162 6.61 -7.24 26.18
C VAL A 162 7.01 -7.89 24.86
N VAL A 163 7.06 -7.10 23.77
CA VAL A 163 7.44 -7.56 22.43
C VAL A 163 8.82 -8.23 22.41
N LYS A 164 9.80 -7.66 23.14
CA LYS A 164 11.15 -8.22 23.25
C LYS A 164 11.17 -9.64 23.86
N ASN A 165 10.20 -9.96 24.72
CA ASN A 165 10.13 -11.22 25.45
C ASN A 165 9.21 -12.27 24.82
N LEU A 166 8.66 -12.02 23.61
CA LEU A 166 7.76 -12.97 22.94
C LEU A 166 8.45 -14.26 22.46
N ASN A 167 9.78 -14.35 22.53
CA ASN A 167 10.57 -15.47 22.01
C ASN A 167 10.21 -15.87 20.56
N LYS A 168 9.79 -14.88 19.76
CA LYS A 168 9.32 -15.10 18.38
C LYS A 168 10.47 -14.91 17.41
N ARG A 169 10.73 -15.94 16.61
CA ARG A 169 11.68 -15.89 15.49
C ARG A 169 10.90 -16.01 14.19
N LYS A 170 11.17 -15.12 13.24
CA LYS A 170 10.68 -15.26 11.87
C LYS A 170 11.67 -16.14 11.11
N ASP A 171 11.16 -17.20 10.52
CA ASP A 171 11.92 -18.05 9.61
C ASP A 171 11.28 -17.92 8.21
N PRO A 172 11.96 -17.26 7.25
CA PRO A 172 11.46 -17.16 5.90
C PRO A 172 11.33 -18.56 5.28
N SER A 173 10.16 -18.87 4.71
CA SER A 173 9.94 -20.13 4.00
C SER A 173 10.68 -20.22 2.66
N VAL A 174 11.41 -19.18 2.27
CA VAL A 174 12.05 -19.03 0.97
C VAL A 174 13.51 -18.60 1.10
N THR A 175 14.33 -18.98 0.13
CA THR A 175 15.73 -18.54 0.05
C THR A 175 15.84 -17.08 -0.39
N ILE A 176 16.22 -16.21 0.54
CA ILE A 176 16.50 -14.80 0.28
C ILE A 176 17.94 -14.66 -0.24
N ARG A 177 18.13 -13.86 -1.30
CA ARG A 177 19.46 -13.52 -1.86
C ARG A 177 19.81 -12.06 -1.62
N ASN A 178 21.05 -11.68 -1.93
CA ASN A 178 21.47 -10.28 -1.94
C ASN A 178 20.62 -9.46 -2.93
N VAL A 179 20.33 -8.23 -2.54
CA VAL A 179 19.50 -7.30 -3.31
C VAL A 179 20.38 -6.58 -4.32
N ASP A 180 19.99 -6.65 -5.59
CA ASP A 180 20.53 -5.79 -6.64
C ASP A 180 19.48 -4.74 -7.00
N PRO A 181 19.79 -3.44 -6.97
CA PRO A 181 18.82 -2.43 -7.37
C PRO A 181 18.41 -2.62 -8.84
N PRO A 182 17.17 -2.27 -9.21
CA PRO A 182 16.75 -2.26 -10.62
C PRO A 182 17.68 -1.37 -11.47
N LEU A 183 17.91 -1.76 -12.72
CA LEU A 183 18.76 -1.01 -13.68
C LEU A 183 18.08 0.27 -14.20
N HIS A 184 16.77 0.40 -13.98
CA HIS A 184 15.95 1.49 -14.50
C HIS A 184 15.31 2.29 -13.36
N SER A 185 15.15 3.60 -13.58
CA SER A 185 14.53 4.49 -12.60
C SER A 185 13.03 4.24 -12.49
N LEU A 186 12.52 4.24 -11.26
CA LEU A 186 11.08 4.22 -10.96
C LEU A 186 10.35 5.47 -11.47
N HIS A 187 11.05 6.60 -11.64
CA HIS A 187 10.42 7.85 -12.11
C HIS A 187 9.93 7.76 -13.55
N ASP A 188 10.54 6.88 -14.36
CA ASP A 188 10.14 6.66 -15.74
C ASP A 188 8.77 5.96 -15.86
N LEU A 189 8.27 5.35 -14.77
CA LEU A 189 7.07 4.52 -14.75
C LEU A 189 5.81 5.31 -15.13
N TYR A 190 5.74 6.58 -14.72
CA TYR A 190 4.66 7.50 -15.10
C TYR A 190 4.66 7.86 -16.59
N GLY A 191 5.82 7.75 -17.28
CA GLY A 191 5.91 7.94 -18.73
C GLY A 191 5.57 6.70 -19.54
N ILE A 192 5.47 5.54 -18.88
CA ILE A 192 5.17 4.25 -19.50
C ILE A 192 3.66 4.00 -19.43
N VAL A 193 3.03 4.24 -18.28
CA VAL A 193 1.58 4.11 -18.10
C VAL A 193 0.86 5.34 -18.67
N GLY A 194 0.38 5.25 -19.92
CA GLY A 194 -0.37 6.33 -20.56
C GLY A 194 -1.63 6.74 -19.77
N GLY A 195 -1.98 8.02 -19.83
CA GLY A 195 -3.12 8.59 -19.07
C GLY A 195 -4.51 8.14 -19.54
N ASN A 196 -4.62 7.41 -20.65
CA ASN A 196 -5.89 6.94 -21.22
C ASN A 196 -6.04 5.42 -21.11
N ILE A 197 -6.70 4.98 -20.05
CA ILE A 197 -6.94 3.57 -19.69
C ILE A 197 -7.91 2.86 -20.67
N LYS A 198 -8.65 3.62 -21.51
CA LYS A 198 -9.67 3.06 -22.42
C LYS A 198 -9.14 2.61 -23.77
N ARG A 199 -7.87 2.90 -24.09
CA ARG A 199 -7.27 2.46 -25.36
C ARG A 199 -6.74 1.03 -25.18
N SER A 200 -7.34 0.08 -25.87
CA SER A 200 -6.76 -1.25 -26.07
C SER A 200 -5.54 -1.14 -26.99
N PHE A 201 -4.43 -1.74 -26.59
CA PHE A 201 -3.20 -1.75 -27.39
C PHE A 201 -3.15 -3.00 -28.26
N ASP A 202 -2.54 -2.88 -29.44
CA ASP A 202 -2.26 -4.03 -30.29
C ASP A 202 -1.17 -4.87 -29.61
N VAL A 203 -1.40 -6.16 -29.43
CA VAL A 203 -0.53 -7.06 -28.64
C VAL A 203 0.60 -7.62 -29.52
N ARG A 204 0.51 -7.46 -30.85
CA ARG A 204 1.46 -8.06 -31.79
C ARG A 204 2.29 -7.01 -32.53
N GLU A 205 3.45 -6.70 -31.98
CA GLU A 205 4.63 -6.40 -32.82
C GLU A 205 5.87 -7.06 -32.23
N HIS A 206 6.46 -7.95 -33.03
CA HIS A 206 7.68 -8.68 -32.71
C HIS A 206 8.85 -7.74 -32.41
N SER A 207 9.59 -8.06 -31.34
CA SER A 207 10.95 -7.57 -31.06
C SER A 207 11.82 -7.51 -32.33
N PRO A 208 12.56 -6.42 -32.60
CA PRO A 208 13.45 -6.34 -33.74
C PRO A 208 14.79 -6.99 -33.40
N PHE A 209 14.84 -8.32 -33.39
CA PHE A 209 16.04 -9.06 -33.79
C PHE A 209 15.81 -9.57 -35.22
N ARG A 210 15.84 -8.66 -36.19
CA ARG A 210 16.02 -9.00 -37.60
C ARG A 210 17.29 -8.33 -38.13
N SER A 211 18.24 -9.21 -38.40
CA SER A 211 19.52 -8.97 -39.04
C SER A 211 19.38 -8.35 -40.44
N SER A 212 20.38 -7.54 -40.79
CA SER A 212 20.91 -7.38 -42.15
C SER A 212 20.03 -6.65 -43.18
N ARG A 213 20.01 -5.31 -43.13
CA ARG A 213 20.06 -4.46 -44.33
C ARG A 213 20.93 -3.24 -44.04
N MET A 214 22.04 -3.09 -44.76
CA MET A 214 22.80 -1.84 -44.77
C MET A 214 21.99 -0.77 -45.54
N PRO A 215 21.83 0.45 -45.02
CA PRO A 215 21.22 1.52 -45.78
C PRO A 215 22.20 1.99 -46.87
N MET A 216 21.68 2.11 -48.08
CA MET A 216 22.38 2.74 -49.20
C MET A 216 22.55 4.24 -48.89
N LYS A 217 23.74 4.81 -49.13
CA LYS A 217 23.95 6.26 -49.00
C LYS A 217 23.26 6.99 -50.14
N ASP A 218 22.31 7.85 -49.82
CA ASP A 218 21.78 8.85 -50.77
C ASP A 218 22.81 9.97 -50.99
N GLU A 219 22.91 10.45 -52.23
CA GLU A 219 23.78 11.57 -52.64
C GLU A 219 23.38 12.90 -51.97
N GLU A 220 24.41 13.73 -51.69
CA GLU A 220 24.27 15.07 -51.12
C GLU A 220 23.38 15.97 -51.97
N ARG A 221 22.21 16.34 -51.43
CA ARG A 221 21.38 17.41 -51.98
C ARG A 221 21.81 18.76 -51.40
N LEU A 222 22.25 19.65 -52.30
CA LEU A 222 22.56 21.05 -52.05
C LEU A 222 21.39 21.81 -51.38
N GLY A 223 21.77 22.64 -50.41
CA GLY A 223 20.90 23.17 -49.36
C GLY A 223 19.78 24.13 -49.80
N ARG A 224 18.69 24.05 -49.04
CA ARG A 224 17.69 25.11 -48.88
C ARG A 224 17.72 25.54 -47.39
N PRO A 225 17.77 26.84 -47.05
CA PRO A 225 17.85 27.25 -45.65
C PRO A 225 16.59 26.80 -44.91
N SER A 226 16.78 26.08 -43.80
CA SER A 226 15.68 25.55 -43.01
C SER A 226 15.10 26.63 -42.08
N THR A 227 13.81 26.90 -42.22
CA THR A 227 13.01 27.68 -41.25
C THR A 227 12.53 26.83 -40.06
N SER A 228 13.04 25.60 -39.87
CA SER A 228 12.47 24.59 -38.95
C SER A 228 12.97 24.64 -37.49
N THR A 229 13.73 25.65 -37.07
CA THR A 229 14.39 25.72 -35.75
C THR A 229 14.17 27.05 -35.03
N ASN A 230 12.96 27.62 -35.12
CA ASN A 230 12.57 28.72 -34.25
C ASN A 230 12.49 28.23 -32.79
N PRO A 231 13.19 28.86 -31.82
CA PRO A 231 13.16 28.48 -30.40
C PRO A 231 11.74 28.34 -29.83
N GLU A 232 10.80 29.21 -30.23
CA GLU A 232 9.41 29.14 -29.76
C GLU A 232 8.67 27.89 -30.25
N ILE A 233 8.95 27.46 -31.48
CA ILE A 233 8.36 26.24 -32.05
C ILE A 233 8.98 25.02 -31.34
N VAL A 234 10.29 25.02 -31.11
CA VAL A 234 10.98 23.95 -30.38
C VAL A 234 10.40 23.80 -28.98
N ASP A 235 10.21 24.89 -28.23
CA ASP A 235 9.66 24.84 -26.88
C ASP A 235 8.22 24.35 -26.85
N ARG A 236 7.39 24.74 -27.83
CA ARG A 236 6.02 24.23 -27.96
C ARG A 236 5.96 22.75 -28.35
N VAL A 237 6.82 22.27 -29.26
CA VAL A 237 6.95 20.84 -29.56
C VAL A 237 7.37 20.09 -28.29
N ARG A 238 8.33 20.63 -27.53
CA ARG A 238 8.78 20.04 -26.26
C ARG A 238 7.65 19.94 -25.24
N GLN A 239 6.83 20.97 -25.13
CA GLN A 239 5.69 20.98 -24.21
C GLN A 239 4.63 19.95 -24.63
N LEU A 240 4.23 19.94 -25.91
CA LEU A 240 3.26 18.98 -26.45
C LEU A 240 3.72 17.53 -26.30
N VAL A 241 4.97 17.23 -26.65
CA VAL A 241 5.55 15.89 -26.48
C VAL A 241 5.66 15.51 -25.00
N ARG A 242 5.86 16.47 -24.09
CA ARG A 242 5.90 16.20 -22.65
C ARG A 242 4.51 15.95 -22.07
N GLU A 243 3.51 16.66 -22.57
CA GLU A 243 2.10 16.53 -22.16
C GLU A 243 1.47 15.24 -22.68
N ASP A 244 1.79 14.84 -23.93
CA ASP A 244 1.33 13.57 -24.51
C ASP A 244 2.45 12.90 -25.34
N ARG A 245 3.11 11.91 -24.73
CA ARG A 245 4.18 11.13 -25.36
C ARG A 245 3.68 10.09 -26.37
N GLN A 246 2.36 9.91 -26.52
CA GLN A 246 1.78 8.93 -27.45
C GLN A 246 1.39 9.53 -28.81
N MET A 247 1.57 10.84 -28.98
CA MET A 247 1.30 11.51 -30.25
C MET A 247 2.22 10.99 -31.35
N THR A 248 1.69 10.87 -32.57
CA THR A 248 2.52 10.67 -33.75
C THR A 248 3.14 12.00 -34.21
N ILE A 249 4.21 11.93 -35.00
CA ILE A 249 4.79 13.13 -35.64
C ILE A 249 3.73 13.86 -36.48
N LYS A 250 2.77 13.11 -37.05
CA LYS A 250 1.64 13.67 -37.79
C LYS A 250 0.67 14.41 -36.88
N ASP A 251 0.32 13.86 -35.72
CA ASP A 251 -0.58 14.53 -34.77
C ASP A 251 0.03 15.86 -34.27
N VAL A 252 1.34 15.87 -33.97
CA VAL A 252 2.04 17.10 -33.58
C VAL A 252 2.13 18.09 -34.76
N SER A 253 2.37 17.60 -35.97
CA SER A 253 2.36 18.41 -37.19
C SER A 253 1.01 19.10 -37.41
N ASP A 254 -0.08 18.37 -37.23
CA ASP A 254 -1.46 18.85 -37.41
C ASP A 254 -1.85 19.84 -36.30
N ILE A 255 -1.53 19.55 -35.04
CA ILE A 255 -1.86 20.42 -33.89
C ILE A 255 -1.05 21.72 -33.90
N MET A 256 0.22 21.65 -34.28
CA MET A 256 1.09 22.82 -34.31
C MET A 256 0.99 23.61 -35.61
N THR A 257 0.27 23.07 -36.61
CA THR A 257 0.23 23.62 -37.98
C THR A 257 1.63 23.81 -38.57
N VAL A 258 2.56 22.91 -38.23
CA VAL A 258 3.95 22.90 -38.70
C VAL A 258 4.15 21.69 -39.62
N SER A 259 5.01 21.78 -40.64
CA SER A 259 5.25 20.66 -41.55
C SER A 259 5.85 19.45 -40.84
N TYR A 260 5.43 18.24 -41.25
CA TYR A 260 5.94 16.96 -40.74
C TYR A 260 7.47 16.91 -40.70
N GLY A 261 8.13 17.35 -41.78
CA GLY A 261 9.59 17.38 -41.88
C GLY A 261 10.27 18.30 -40.86
N SER A 262 9.61 19.39 -40.45
CA SER A 262 10.12 20.29 -39.42
C SER A 262 9.99 19.66 -38.03
N VAL A 263 8.85 19.04 -37.71
CA VAL A 263 8.67 18.28 -36.47
C VAL A 263 9.68 17.14 -36.39
N GLN A 264 9.88 16.39 -37.48
CA GLN A 264 10.89 15.34 -37.58
C GLN A 264 12.29 15.88 -37.30
N THR A 265 12.67 17.00 -37.91
CA THR A 265 13.99 17.62 -37.73
C THR A 265 14.21 18.11 -36.30
N ILE A 266 13.18 18.70 -35.66
CA ILE A 266 13.26 19.11 -34.26
C ILE A 266 13.48 17.89 -33.35
N LEU A 267 12.74 16.82 -33.57
CA LEU A 267 12.89 15.59 -32.80
C LEU A 267 14.29 14.99 -32.97
N THR A 268 14.75 14.78 -34.21
CA THR A 268 16.04 14.11 -34.46
C THR A 268 17.23 14.99 -34.12
N SER A 269 17.21 16.27 -34.49
CA SER A 269 18.40 17.13 -34.42
C SER A 269 18.48 17.95 -33.13
N VAL A 270 17.35 18.20 -32.45
CA VAL A 270 17.32 18.98 -31.21
C VAL A 270 17.07 18.10 -29.99
N PHE A 271 16.14 17.14 -30.08
CA PHE A 271 15.82 16.26 -28.95
C PHE A 271 16.52 14.90 -29.01
N ASN A 272 17.27 14.62 -30.09
CA ASN A 272 17.92 13.33 -30.34
C ASN A 272 16.92 12.15 -30.30
N MET A 273 15.73 12.35 -30.85
CA MET A 273 14.61 11.39 -30.91
C MET A 273 14.30 11.04 -32.37
N HIS A 274 14.26 9.76 -32.72
CA HIS A 274 13.91 9.31 -34.08
C HIS A 274 12.39 9.24 -34.36
N GLY A 275 11.57 9.45 -33.32
CA GLY A 275 10.10 9.55 -33.36
C GLY A 275 9.56 9.97 -31.98
N ILE A 276 8.28 10.40 -31.91
CA ILE A 276 7.61 10.80 -30.65
C ILE A 276 7.11 9.56 -29.92
N ALA A 277 6.14 8.89 -30.53
CA ALA A 277 5.82 7.52 -30.24
C ALA A 277 6.94 6.64 -30.82
N TRP A 278 7.88 6.22 -29.97
CA TRP A 278 8.21 4.81 -30.06
C TRP A 278 6.89 4.06 -29.87
N SER A 279 6.69 2.97 -30.58
CA SER A 279 5.78 1.92 -30.16
C SER A 279 6.28 1.37 -28.81
N LEU A 280 6.22 2.20 -27.76
CA LEU A 280 6.14 1.74 -26.40
C LEU A 280 4.69 1.31 -26.26
N GLN A 281 4.39 0.16 -26.86
CA GLN A 281 3.45 -0.75 -26.24
C GLN A 281 3.73 -0.69 -24.74
N LEU A 282 2.68 -0.50 -23.96
CA LEU A 282 2.68 -0.69 -22.53
C LEU A 282 2.95 -2.17 -22.26
N GLN A 283 4.18 -2.61 -22.49
CA GLN A 283 4.57 -3.96 -22.17
C GLN A 283 4.73 -3.97 -20.66
N ILE A 284 3.88 -4.74 -19.98
CA ILE A 284 3.99 -4.98 -18.55
C ILE A 284 5.43 -5.36 -18.12
N SER A 285 6.23 -5.92 -19.05
CA SER A 285 7.67 -6.14 -18.93
C SER A 285 8.48 -4.88 -18.55
N GLN A 286 8.12 -3.69 -19.04
CA GLN A 286 8.79 -2.43 -18.71
C GLN A 286 8.53 -1.98 -17.27
N VAL A 287 7.35 -2.31 -16.73
CA VAL A 287 7.00 -2.11 -15.33
C VAL A 287 7.76 -3.12 -14.47
N ILE A 288 7.74 -4.40 -14.86
CA ILE A 288 8.46 -5.48 -14.18
C ILE A 288 9.95 -5.14 -14.05
N ALA A 289 10.60 -4.73 -15.15
CA ALA A 289 12.02 -4.40 -15.17
C ALA A 289 12.43 -3.27 -14.20
N ARG A 290 11.50 -2.40 -13.79
CA ARG A 290 11.76 -1.30 -12.84
C ARG A 290 11.50 -1.68 -11.38
N ILE A 291 10.83 -2.80 -11.16
CA ILE A 291 10.45 -3.28 -9.84
C ILE A 291 11.39 -4.38 -9.38
N VAL A 292 11.75 -5.32 -10.25
CA VAL A 292 12.49 -6.53 -9.89
C VAL A 292 14.00 -6.27 -9.75
N ASP A 293 14.64 -7.04 -8.88
CA ASP A 293 16.06 -6.92 -8.56
C ASP A 293 16.94 -7.08 -9.79
N GLY A 294 17.82 -6.10 -10.03
CA GLY A 294 18.71 -6.06 -11.18
C GLY A 294 17.99 -6.04 -12.54
N SER A 295 16.69 -5.73 -12.59
CA SER A 295 15.86 -5.78 -13.80
C SER A 295 15.87 -7.15 -14.49
N ARG A 296 16.12 -8.24 -13.74
CA ARG A 296 16.16 -9.61 -14.26
C ARG A 296 14.82 -10.29 -14.10
N PHE A 297 14.28 -10.80 -15.20
CA PHE A 297 13.01 -11.51 -15.26
C PHE A 297 13.14 -12.69 -16.23
N ASP A 298 12.94 -13.89 -15.71
CA ASP A 298 12.96 -15.12 -16.48
C ASP A 298 11.51 -15.44 -16.90
N GLU A 299 11.13 -14.97 -18.08
CA GLU A 299 9.76 -15.10 -18.59
C GLU A 299 9.44 -16.55 -18.99
N PHE A 300 8.27 -17.02 -18.54
CA PHE A 300 7.73 -18.35 -18.82
C PHE A 300 6.74 -18.27 -19.99
N LYS A 301 6.79 -19.25 -20.90
CA LYS A 301 5.88 -19.32 -22.07
C LYS A 301 5.85 -18.03 -22.91
N ILE A 302 7.00 -17.40 -23.15
CA ILE A 302 7.15 -16.13 -23.91
C ILE A 302 6.35 -16.06 -25.23
N GLN A 303 6.20 -17.19 -25.92
CA GLN A 303 5.53 -17.27 -27.23
C GLN A 303 4.08 -17.79 -27.16
N TYR A 304 3.48 -17.91 -25.98
CA TYR A 304 2.15 -18.49 -25.77
C TYR A 304 1.33 -17.63 -24.81
N GLY A 305 0.16 -17.16 -25.25
CA GLY A 305 -0.71 -16.31 -24.42
C GLY A 305 -0.10 -14.94 -24.12
N ASP A 306 0.42 -14.25 -25.14
CA ASP A 306 1.16 -12.97 -25.06
C ASP A 306 0.40 -11.79 -24.40
N THR A 307 -0.89 -11.96 -24.12
CA THR A 307 -1.69 -11.02 -23.33
C THR A 307 -1.56 -11.20 -21.81
N LEU A 308 -0.85 -12.23 -21.35
CA LEU A 308 -0.49 -12.44 -19.95
C LEU A 308 1.00 -12.79 -19.83
N VAL A 309 1.79 -11.85 -19.33
CA VAL A 309 3.20 -12.09 -19.06
C VAL A 309 3.33 -12.81 -17.72
N THR A 310 4.02 -13.95 -17.74
CA THR A 310 4.29 -14.73 -16.53
C THR A 310 5.78 -15.06 -16.45
N GLY A 311 6.33 -15.15 -15.24
CA GLY A 311 7.74 -15.50 -15.09
C GLY A 311 8.25 -15.36 -13.68
N PHE A 312 9.55 -15.58 -13.54
CA PHE A 312 10.23 -15.61 -12.25
C PHE A 312 11.17 -14.41 -12.11
N ALA A 313 11.20 -13.85 -10.91
CA ALA A 313 12.08 -12.73 -10.57
C ALA A 313 12.47 -12.78 -9.09
N ARG A 314 13.24 -11.77 -8.67
CA ARG A 314 13.45 -11.47 -7.26
C ARG A 314 13.02 -10.05 -6.95
N LEU A 315 12.50 -9.84 -5.75
CA LEU A 315 12.13 -8.54 -5.23
C LEU A 315 12.65 -8.41 -3.80
N TYR A 316 13.59 -7.48 -3.57
CA TYR A 316 14.31 -7.35 -2.30
C TYR A 316 14.91 -8.68 -1.81
N GLY A 317 15.45 -9.46 -2.74
CA GLY A 317 16.06 -10.76 -2.50
C GLY A 317 15.07 -11.92 -2.41
N TYR A 318 13.77 -11.68 -2.23
CA TYR A 318 12.73 -12.71 -2.17
C TYR A 318 12.42 -13.25 -3.57
N PRO A 319 12.35 -14.58 -3.78
CA PRO A 319 11.88 -15.13 -5.05
C PRO A 319 10.39 -14.86 -5.23
N VAL A 320 10.00 -14.39 -6.41
CA VAL A 320 8.61 -14.08 -6.75
C VAL A 320 8.23 -14.69 -8.10
N GLY A 321 6.99 -15.13 -8.21
CA GLY A 321 6.32 -15.38 -9.49
C GLY A 321 5.51 -14.14 -9.85
N VAL A 322 5.77 -13.58 -11.04
CA VAL A 322 5.04 -12.41 -11.53
C VAL A 322 4.01 -12.88 -12.53
N ILE A 323 2.79 -12.36 -12.40
CA ILE A 323 1.70 -12.51 -13.37
C ILE A 323 1.23 -11.09 -13.69
N GLY A 324 1.40 -10.69 -14.94
CA GLY A 324 1.17 -9.33 -15.39
C GLY A 324 0.30 -9.28 -16.64
N ASN A 325 -0.87 -8.65 -16.54
CA ASN A 325 -1.74 -8.45 -17.69
C ASN A 325 -1.08 -7.53 -18.72
N ASN A 326 -1.11 -7.96 -19.99
CA ASN A 326 -0.52 -7.27 -21.12
C ASN A 326 -1.53 -7.03 -22.26
N GLY A 327 -2.82 -7.18 -21.97
CA GLY A 327 -3.91 -7.05 -22.95
C GLY A 327 -5.19 -7.73 -22.47
N VAL A 328 -6.11 -7.92 -23.42
CA VAL A 328 -7.35 -8.70 -23.20
C VAL A 328 -6.97 -10.18 -23.03
N LEU A 329 -7.54 -10.85 -22.02
CA LEU A 329 -7.26 -12.26 -21.78
C LEU A 329 -7.96 -13.15 -22.80
N PHE A 330 -7.22 -14.08 -23.40
CA PHE A 330 -7.76 -15.14 -24.25
C PHE A 330 -7.65 -16.50 -23.53
N ALA A 331 -8.22 -17.55 -24.09
CA ALA A 331 -8.22 -18.88 -23.47
C ALA A 331 -6.79 -19.40 -23.24
N GLU A 332 -5.89 -19.13 -24.18
CA GLU A 332 -4.47 -19.44 -24.13
C GLU A 332 -3.78 -18.76 -22.94
N SER A 333 -4.22 -17.55 -22.55
CA SER A 333 -3.67 -16.83 -21.39
C SER A 333 -4.06 -17.48 -20.07
N ALA A 334 -5.08 -18.32 -20.03
CA ALA A 334 -5.56 -19.01 -18.83
C ALA A 334 -5.03 -20.46 -18.70
N LEU A 335 -4.36 -21.01 -19.73
CA LEU A 335 -3.87 -22.39 -19.84
C LEU A 335 -2.37 -22.53 -19.59
#